data_AF-A0A5B7I202-F1
#
_entry.id   AF-A0A5B7I202-F1
#
_cell.length_a   1.000
_cell.length_b   1.000
_cell.length_c   1.000
_cell.angle_alpha   90.00
_cell.angle_beta   90.00
_cell.angle_gamma   90.00
#
_symmetry.space_group_name_H-M   'P 1'
#
loop_
_entity.id
_entity.type
_entity.pdbx_description
1 polymer ?
#
loop_
_entity_poly.entity_id
_entity_poly.type
_entity_poly.pdbx_seq_one_letter_code
_entity_poly.pdbx_strand_id
1 'polypeptide(L)'
;MGPRKLFTRAQISVMCAFVRGKKSNQEIAENTGIALRTVQRWTKIYREGGRDASPPPHKPEGRKRIVTRRSLNIIRQLEANPRIHNKELKVRNPVCWLR
;
A
#
# COMPACT_ATOMS: atom_id res chain seq x y z
N MET A 1 -2.15 10.23 -11.87
CA MET A 1 -2.84 10.39 -10.57
C MET A 1 -1.80 10.69 -9.50
N GLY A 2 -1.91 11.83 -8.82
CA GLY A 2 -0.93 12.25 -7.81
C GLY A 2 -0.94 11.39 -6.54
N PRO A 3 0.10 11.48 -5.70
CA PRO A 3 0.18 10.75 -4.45
C PRO A 3 -1.00 11.13 -3.53
N ARG A 4 -1.71 10.12 -3.03
CA ARG A 4 -2.84 10.32 -2.10
C ARG A 4 -2.27 10.81 -0.77
N LYS A 5 -2.65 12.03 -0.35
CA LYS A 5 -2.25 12.62 0.94
C LYS A 5 -2.69 11.70 2.08
N LEU A 6 -1.76 11.40 2.98
CA LEU A 6 -2.03 10.68 4.22
C LEU A 6 -2.74 11.62 5.19
N PHE A 7 -3.66 11.09 6.00
CA PHE A 7 -4.25 11.87 7.08
C PHE A 7 -3.24 12.10 8.20
N THR A 8 -3.19 13.33 8.69
CA THR A 8 -2.42 13.65 9.88
C THR A 8 -3.09 13.08 11.13
N ARG A 9 -2.31 12.84 12.20
CA ARG A 9 -2.84 12.36 13.48
C ARG A 9 -3.94 13.29 14.05
N ALA A 10 -3.81 14.59 13.83
CA ALA A 10 -4.81 15.59 14.22
C ALA A 10 -6.12 15.41 13.43
N GLN A 11 -6.05 15.25 12.11
CA GLN A 11 -7.23 14.98 11.28
C GLN A 11 -7.96 13.71 11.71
N ILE A 12 -7.23 12.64 12.03
CA ILE A 12 -7.81 11.39 12.52
C ILE A 12 -8.55 11.61 13.85
N SER A 13 -7.94 12.35 14.78
CA SER A 13 -8.56 12.66 16.07
C SER A 13 -9.87 13.43 15.91
N VAL A 14 -9.88 14.45 15.05
CA VAL A 14 -11.06 15.28 14.75
C VAL A 14 -12.17 14.44 14.09
N MET A 15 -11.82 13.61 13.11
CA MET A 15 -12.78 12.72 12.44
C MET A 15 -13.41 11.71 13.42
N CYS A 16 -12.61 11.13 14.33
CA CYS A 16 -13.10 10.24 15.38
C CYS A 16 -14.07 10.95 16.34
N ALA A 17 -13.77 12.18 16.75
CA ALA A 17 -14.64 12.97 17.60
C ALA A 17 -15.99 13.27 16.92
N PHE A 18 -15.96 13.63 15.64
CA PHE A 18 -17.18 13.96 14.90
C PHE A 18 -18.09 12.77 14.63
N VAL A 19 -17.53 11.58 14.36
CA VAL A 19 -18.36 10.37 14.21
C VAL A 19 -19.04 10.00 15.53
N ARG A 20 -18.36 10.17 16.67
CA ARG A 20 -18.99 9.99 18.00
C ARG A 20 -20.09 11.00 18.26
N GLY A 21 -19.89 12.25 17.82
CA GLY A 21 -20.88 13.33 17.89
C GLY A 21 -22.02 13.23 16.86
N LYS A 22 -22.12 12.13 16.10
CA LYS A 22 -23.13 11.92 15.03
C LYS A 22 -23.21 13.06 14.00
N LYS A 23 -22.11 13.78 13.77
CA LYS A 23 -22.05 14.82 12.75
C LYS A 23 -22.18 14.24 11.34
N SER A 24 -22.65 15.07 10.41
CA SER A 24 -22.75 14.70 9.01
C SER A 24 -21.37 14.59 8.36
N ASN A 25 -21.26 13.78 7.30
CA ASN A 25 -20.01 13.67 6.53
C ASN A 25 -19.59 15.01 5.90
N GLN A 26 -20.56 15.90 5.64
CA GLN A 26 -20.34 17.21 5.05
C GLN A 26 -19.67 18.16 6.04
N GLU A 27 -20.19 18.26 7.26
CA GLU A 27 -19.56 19.04 8.32
C GLU A 27 -18.13 18.57 8.62
N ILE A 28 -17.90 17.25 8.61
CA ILE A 28 -16.55 16.69 8.81
C ILE A 28 -15.60 17.15 7.71
N ALA A 29 -16.04 17.14 6.45
CA ALA A 29 -15.22 17.57 5.32
C ALA A 29 -14.83 19.06 5.43
N GLU A 30 -15.81 19.91 5.77
CA GLU A 30 -15.60 21.34 5.97
C GLU A 30 -14.64 21.63 7.13
N ASN A 31 -14.81 20.97 8.27
CA ASN A 31 -13.98 21.19 9.46
C ASN A 31 -12.56 20.64 9.32
N THR A 32 -12.34 19.61 8.50
CA THR A 32 -11.04 18.94 8.37
C THR A 32 -10.26 19.34 7.11
N GLY A 33 -10.92 20.04 6.17
CA GLY A 33 -10.38 20.34 4.85
C GLY A 33 -10.17 19.09 3.98
N ILE A 34 -10.78 17.97 4.34
CA ILE A 34 -10.67 16.69 3.63
C ILE A 34 -11.80 16.60 2.60
N ALA A 35 -11.49 16.13 1.40
CA ALA A 35 -12.50 15.88 0.37
C ALA A 35 -13.61 14.95 0.88
N LEU A 36 -14.87 15.33 0.63
CA LEU A 36 -16.07 14.62 1.09
C LEU A 36 -16.07 13.12 0.77
N ARG A 37 -15.65 12.73 -0.44
CA ARG A 37 -15.54 11.32 -0.83
C ARG A 37 -14.61 10.51 0.08
N THR A 38 -13.52 11.13 0.53
CA THR A 38 -12.56 10.48 1.43
C THR A 38 -13.16 10.34 2.82
N VAL A 39 -13.90 11.35 3.30
CA VAL A 39 -14.63 11.31 4.57
C VAL A 39 -15.69 10.20 4.54
N GLN A 40 -16.51 10.12 3.50
CA GLN A 40 -17.54 9.07 3.36
C GLN A 40 -16.96 7.66 3.38
N ARG A 41 -15.86 7.44 2.65
CA ARG A 41 -15.17 6.15 2.64
C ARG A 41 -14.63 5.82 4.02
N TRP A 42 -14.07 6.81 4.71
CA TRP A 42 -13.54 6.65 6.05
C TRP A 42 -14.63 6.33 7.08
N THR A 43 -15.72 7.10 7.10
CA THR A 43 -16.81 6.89 8.07
C THR A 43 -17.50 5.55 7.88
N LYS A 44 -17.58 5.05 6.65
CA LYS A 44 -18.03 3.67 6.38
C LYS A 44 -17.11 2.64 7.05
N ILE A 45 -15.79 2.72 6.81
CA ILE A 45 -14.79 1.81 7.41
C ILE A 45 -14.81 1.89 8.93
N TYR A 46 -14.91 3.09 9.50
CA TYR A 46 -14.97 3.29 10.94
C TYR A 46 -16.23 2.69 11.58
N ARG A 47 -17.38 2.75 10.89
CA ARG A 47 -18.63 2.11 11.36
C ARG A 47 -18.56 0.58 11.29
N GLU A 48 -17.89 0.04 10.28
CA GLU A 48 -17.74 -1.41 10.08
C GLU A 48 -16.68 -2.03 11.02
N GLY A 49 -15.56 -1.35 11.26
CA GLY A 49 -14.43 -1.89 12.04
C GLY A 49 -14.21 -1.27 13.43
N GLY A 50 -15.00 -0.27 13.84
CA GLY A 50 -14.92 0.32 15.18
C GLY A 50 -13.68 1.19 15.42
N ARG A 51 -13.28 1.33 16.69
CA ARG A 51 -12.21 2.26 17.14
C ARG A 51 -10.82 1.93 16.59
N ASP A 52 -10.58 0.64 16.32
CA ASP A 52 -9.32 0.13 15.79
C ASP A 52 -9.27 0.15 14.25
N ALA A 53 -10.38 0.55 13.62
CA ALA A 53 -10.43 0.81 12.20
C ALA A 53 -9.59 2.06 11.89
N SER A 54 -8.31 1.82 11.60
CA SER A 54 -7.45 2.85 11.07
C SER A 54 -8.11 3.46 9.83
N PRO A 55 -8.10 4.79 9.66
CA PRO A 55 -8.31 5.38 8.36
C PRO A 55 -7.45 4.65 7.35
N PRO A 56 -7.93 4.27 6.16
CA PRO A 56 -7.12 3.49 5.25
C PRO A 56 -5.85 4.28 4.91
N PRO A 57 -4.67 3.96 5.48
CA PRO A 57 -3.43 4.59 5.11
C PRO A 57 -2.83 3.66 4.07
N HIS A 58 -3.51 3.49 2.95
CA HIS A 58 -2.97 2.65 1.90
C HIS A 58 -1.98 3.49 1.09
N LYS A 59 -0.73 3.57 1.57
CA LYS A 59 0.30 3.11 0.65
C LYS A 59 -0.08 1.64 0.41
N PRO A 60 -0.53 1.23 -0.79
CA PRO A 60 -0.59 -0.20 -1.05
C PRO A 60 0.80 -0.71 -0.70
N GLU A 61 0.90 -1.65 0.24
CA GLU A 61 2.16 -2.32 0.44
C GLU A 61 2.54 -2.83 -0.94
N GLY A 62 3.63 -2.28 -1.49
CA GLY A 62 4.01 -2.55 -2.86
C GLY A 62 4.03 -4.05 -3.06
N ARG A 63 3.58 -4.54 -4.22
CA ARG A 63 3.50 -5.98 -4.50
C ARG A 63 4.76 -6.65 -3.99
N LYS A 64 4.62 -7.46 -2.92
CA LYS A 64 5.75 -8.18 -2.34
C LYS A 64 6.36 -9.00 -3.47
N ARG A 65 7.62 -8.75 -3.80
CA ARG A 65 8.31 -9.50 -4.85
C ARG A 65 8.43 -10.94 -4.34
N ILE A 66 7.60 -11.83 -4.87
CA ILE A 66 7.72 -13.26 -4.60
C ILE A 66 8.98 -13.72 -5.33
N VAL A 67 9.99 -14.14 -4.58
CA VAL A 67 11.16 -14.79 -5.14
C VAL A 67 10.73 -16.20 -5.54
N THR A 68 10.60 -16.46 -6.83
CA THR A 68 10.23 -17.78 -7.33
C THR A 68 11.40 -18.75 -7.15
N ARG A 69 11.14 -20.08 -7.14
CA ARG A 69 12.21 -21.10 -7.19
C ARG A 69 13.21 -20.85 -8.30
N ARG A 70 12.73 -20.35 -9.44
CA ARG A 70 13.51 -19.98 -10.60
C ARG A 70 14.45 -18.80 -10.33
N SER A 71 13.94 -17.76 -9.65
CA SER A 71 14.75 -16.61 -9.21
C SER A 71 15.81 -17.02 -8.17
N LEU A 72 15.49 -17.94 -7.26
CA LEU A 72 16.45 -18.47 -6.28
C LEU A 72 17.61 -19.23 -6.95
N ASN A 73 17.34 -20.01 -8.00
CA ASN A 73 18.40 -20.70 -8.74
C ASN A 73 19.39 -19.72 -9.39
N ILE A 74 18.86 -18.62 -9.96
CA ILE A 74 19.70 -17.56 -10.53
C ILE A 74 20.60 -16.93 -9.45
N ILE A 75 20.04 -16.63 -8.27
CA ILE A 75 20.79 -16.03 -7.15
C ILE A 75 21.93 -16.97 -6.72
N ARG A 76 21.67 -18.26 -6.53
CA ARG A 76 22.71 -19.25 -6.18
C ARG A 76 23.84 -19.34 -7.21
N GLN A 77 23.52 -19.24 -8.50
CA GLN A 77 24.52 -19.27 -9.57
C GLN A 77 25.41 -18.03 -9.55
N LEU A 78 24.84 -16.86 -9.25
CA LEU A 78 25.59 -15.61 -9.09
C LEU A 78 26.48 -15.63 -7.84
N GLU A 79 26.00 -16.21 -6.73
CA GLU A 79 26.80 -16.41 -5.51
C GLU A 79 27.97 -17.37 -5.75
N ALA A 80 27.74 -18.47 -6.47
CA ALA A 80 28.78 -19.45 -6.79
C ALA A 80 29.85 -18.90 -7.75
N ASN A 81 29.48 -18.00 -8.65
CA ASN A 81 30.39 -17.42 -9.65
C ASN A 81 30.04 -15.95 -9.93
N PRO A 82 30.56 -15.00 -9.14
CA PRO A 82 30.17 -13.59 -9.20
C PRO A 82 30.60 -12.88 -10.50
N ARG A 83 31.50 -13.50 -11.30
CA ARG A 83 31.95 -12.98 -12.59
C ARG A 83 31.20 -13.54 -13.80
N ILE A 84 30.14 -14.33 -13.60
CA ILE A 84 29.31 -14.83 -14.72
C ILE A 84 28.74 -13.65 -15.51
N HIS A 85 28.94 -13.68 -16.82
CA HIS A 85 28.40 -12.67 -17.71
C HIS A 85 26.89 -12.91 -17.95
N ASN A 86 26.12 -11.84 -18.12
CA ASN A 86 24.65 -11.91 -18.29
C ASN A 86 24.25 -12.83 -19.47
N LYS A 87 25.00 -12.79 -20.58
CA LYS A 87 24.78 -13.69 -21.74
C LYS A 87 24.83 -15.15 -21.33
N GLU A 88 25.81 -15.52 -20.53
CA GLU A 88 26.01 -16.90 -20.08
C GLU A 88 24.94 -17.34 -19.07
N LEU A 89 24.56 -16.44 -18.16
CA LEU A 89 23.45 -16.67 -17.22
C LEU A 89 22.12 -16.93 -17.93
N LYS A 90 21.87 -16.24 -19.05
CA LYS A 90 20.69 -16.42 -19.89
C LYS A 90 20.68 -17.74 -20.64
N VAL A 91 21.83 -18.16 -21.17
CA VAL A 91 22.00 -19.46 -21.84
C VAL A 91 21.77 -20.61 -20.86
N ARG A 92 22.32 -20.54 -19.64
CA ARG A 92 22.14 -21.56 -18.59
C ARG A 92 20.72 -21.67 -18.07
N ASN A 93 19.92 -20.60 -18.24
CA ASN A 93 18.56 -20.52 -17.74
C ASN A 93 17.61 -20.07 -18.88
N PRO A 94 17.42 -20.86 -19.95
CA PRO A 94 16.72 -20.40 -21.16
C PRO A 94 15.24 -20.10 -20.90
N VAL A 95 14.60 -20.95 -20.09
CA VAL A 95 13.21 -20.76 -19.64
C VAL A 95 13.07 -19.47 -18.83
N CYS A 96 14.17 -18.94 -18.26
CA CYS A 96 14.18 -17.75 -17.40
C CYS A 96 13.79 -16.43 -18.03
N TRP A 97 13.81 -16.38 -19.36
CA TRP A 97 13.77 -15.12 -20.09
C TRP A 97 12.74 -15.13 -21.24
N LEU A 98 12.08 -16.26 -21.48
CA LEU A 98 10.91 -16.35 -22.35
C LEU A 98 9.71 -15.77 -21.60
N ARG A 99 9.15 -14.68 -22.12
CA ARG A 99 7.95 -14.00 -21.63
C ARG A 99 6.96 -13.89 -22.77
#